data_AF-A0A117M6X8-F1
#
_entry.id   AF-A0A117M6X8-F1
#
_cell.length_a   1.000
_cell.length_b   1.000
_cell.length_c   1.000
_cell.angle_alpha   90.00
_cell.angle_beta   90.00
_cell.angle_gamma   90.00
#
_symmetry.space_group_name_H-M   'P 1'
#
loop_
_entity.id
_entity.type
_entity.pdbx_description
1 polymer ?
#
loop_
_entity_poly.entity_id
_entity_poly.type
_entity_poly.pdbx_seq_one_letter_code
_entity_poly.pdbx_strand_id
1 'polypeptide(L)'
;MDNIIINSKIIGRINSLGGVYRQMSTEIKTFKNSSMENVNYYLGTYFLRSKCQSFSVLKNIFSNTSYLDILKNKDSIRILDVGSGVAGELFGLLRSLETLGLKSKKIYVDLIDANINMANKFYEYFENFNREHNFNCEYNYFICDLNDKVSFSKGIKNIENFIYKKYDIILSFNFVNELYRVGNDEKNYKILLEECVNYLKDDGIIFLSDVCDKVFSKNENNFLPVIMNRELNEFFNENKQFSPLIPIPCMLYLDNCKSKQNDCFSQEQYFIFLNCLDYLYDSFKVNFKIIAKKEFVNKLKPSLISPMKNYCIAKTSRGYNICVNGEVKTSKNMLNNITKAFKIRSINENN
;
A
#
# COMPACT_ATOMS: atom_id res chain seq x y z
N MET A 1 -12.56 -6.16 5.64
CA MET A 1 -11.42 -6.61 6.45
C MET A 1 -11.74 -6.41 7.91
N ASP A 2 -11.01 -7.11 8.76
CA ASP A 2 -11.28 -7.23 10.19
C ASP A 2 -10.74 -6.00 10.95
N ASN A 3 -11.29 -5.78 12.13
CA ASN A 3 -10.78 -4.80 13.09
C ASN A 3 -9.31 -5.10 13.41
N ILE A 4 -8.46 -4.08 13.42
CA ILE A 4 -7.03 -4.26 13.71
C ILE A 4 -6.80 -3.97 15.18
N ILE A 5 -6.39 -4.99 15.93
CA ILE A 5 -6.09 -4.86 17.35
C ILE A 5 -4.59 -4.60 17.51
N ILE A 6 -4.25 -3.55 18.23
CA ILE A 6 -2.88 -3.26 18.64
C ILE A 6 -2.77 -3.30 20.17
N ASN A 7 -1.58 -3.67 20.65
CA ASN A 7 -1.28 -3.64 22.07
C ASN A 7 -0.68 -2.28 22.47
N SER A 8 -0.76 -1.97 23.77
CA SER A 8 -0.20 -0.75 24.35
C SER A 8 1.32 -0.64 24.18
N LYS A 9 2.03 -1.76 24.03
CA LYS A 9 3.49 -1.79 23.80
C LYS A 9 3.89 -1.09 22.50
N ILE A 10 3.12 -1.25 21.42
CA ILE A 10 3.38 -0.56 20.15
C ILE A 10 3.23 0.95 20.31
N ILE A 11 2.17 1.40 20.99
CA ILE A 11 1.94 2.82 21.28
C ILE A 11 3.06 3.38 22.16
N GLY A 12 3.44 2.66 23.22
CA GLY A 12 4.56 3.04 24.08
C GLY A 12 5.86 3.22 23.29
N ARG A 13 6.15 2.34 22.33
CA ARG A 13 7.33 2.46 21.45
C ARG A 13 7.25 3.69 20.55
N ILE A 14 6.12 3.93 19.89
CA ILE A 14 5.90 5.11 19.06
C ILE A 14 6.12 6.40 19.88
N ASN A 15 5.52 6.47 21.07
CA ASN A 15 5.66 7.61 21.96
C ASN A 15 7.10 7.80 22.46
N SER A 16 7.84 6.70 22.74
CA SER A 16 9.24 6.77 23.17
C SER A 16 10.17 7.35 22.10
N LEU A 17 9.78 7.26 20.83
CA LEU A 17 10.48 7.87 19.70
C LEU A 17 9.99 9.29 19.40
N GLY A 18 9.16 9.88 20.26
CA GLY A 18 8.58 11.19 20.08
C GLY A 18 7.33 11.23 19.21
N GLY A 19 6.78 10.07 18.81
CA GLY A 19 5.55 10.01 18.03
C GLY A 19 4.37 10.61 18.77
N VAL A 20 3.60 11.47 18.09
CA VAL A 20 2.42 12.13 18.66
C VAL A 20 1.22 11.85 17.78
N TYR A 21 0.23 11.14 18.32
CA TYR A 21 -1.01 10.89 17.58
C TYR A 21 -1.80 12.17 17.41
N ARG A 22 -2.30 12.41 16.18
CA ARG A 22 -3.20 13.50 15.87
C ARG A 22 -4.35 12.98 15.02
N GLN A 23 -5.56 13.00 15.58
CA GLN A 23 -6.78 12.71 14.83
C GLN A 23 -6.96 13.80 13.76
N MET A 24 -7.18 13.40 12.51
CA MET A 24 -7.14 14.29 11.33
C MET A 24 -8.05 15.52 11.47
N SER A 25 -7.46 16.66 11.76
CA SER A 25 -8.04 17.99 11.47
C SER A 25 -7.07 18.92 10.75
N THR A 26 -5.79 18.52 10.60
CA THR A 26 -4.75 19.32 9.94
C THR A 26 -3.88 18.43 9.07
N GLU A 27 -3.68 18.83 7.82
CA GLU A 27 -2.83 18.13 6.85
C GLU A 27 -1.38 18.09 7.36
N ILE A 28 -0.83 16.89 7.57
CA ILE A 28 0.59 16.74 7.92
C ILE A 28 1.38 16.73 6.61
N LYS A 29 2.30 17.69 6.47
CA LYS A 29 3.21 17.78 5.32
C LYS A 29 4.58 17.23 5.75
N THR A 30 4.98 16.09 5.20
CA THR A 30 6.21 15.36 5.58
C THR A 30 7.32 15.32 4.53
N PHE A 31 7.12 16.08 3.46
CA PHE A 31 8.01 16.20 2.33
C PHE A 31 9.42 16.74 2.69
N LYS A 32 10.28 16.91 1.69
CA LYS A 32 11.67 17.38 1.87
C LYS A 32 11.74 18.60 2.81
N ASN A 33 12.57 18.49 3.86
CA ASN A 33 12.78 19.49 4.93
C ASN A 33 11.63 19.70 5.94
N SER A 34 10.75 18.72 6.15
CA SER A 34 9.75 18.83 7.22
C SER A 34 10.35 18.97 8.62
N SER A 35 9.68 19.77 9.45
CA SER A 35 10.04 19.96 10.85
C SER A 35 10.02 18.63 11.61
N MET A 36 10.82 18.53 12.67
CA MET A 36 10.80 17.37 13.56
C MET A 36 9.41 17.13 14.18
N GLU A 37 8.64 18.20 14.36
CA GLU A 37 7.24 18.13 14.79
C GLU A 37 6.36 17.36 13.77
N ASN A 38 6.47 17.68 12.48
CA ASN A 38 5.72 16.96 11.44
C ASN A 38 6.17 15.49 11.33
N VAL A 39 7.46 15.21 11.51
CA VAL A 39 7.99 13.83 11.57
C VAL A 39 7.38 13.06 12.75
N ASN A 40 7.30 13.69 13.93
CA ASN A 40 6.69 13.12 15.12
C ASN A 40 5.18 12.87 14.93
N TYR A 41 4.45 13.77 14.27
CA TYR A 41 3.05 13.56 13.93
C TYR A 41 2.85 12.42 12.94
N TYR A 42 3.70 12.32 11.92
CA TYR A 42 3.65 11.22 10.98
C TYR A 42 3.90 9.88 11.65
N LEU A 43 4.90 9.81 12.54
CA LEU A 43 5.20 8.62 13.33
C LEU A 43 4.04 8.23 14.25
N GLY A 44 3.33 9.21 14.85
CA GLY A 44 2.18 8.95 15.70
C GLY A 44 0.90 8.55 14.95
N THR A 45 0.75 8.97 13.70
CA THR A 45 -0.50 8.79 12.92
C THR A 45 -0.32 7.84 11.74
N TYR A 46 0.50 8.18 10.75
CA TYR A 46 0.59 7.45 9.49
C TYR A 46 1.38 6.13 9.60
N PHE A 47 2.44 6.11 10.39
CA PHE A 47 3.25 4.90 10.60
C PHE A 47 2.38 3.70 11.03
N LEU A 48 1.53 3.92 12.04
CA LEU A 48 0.68 2.88 12.57
C LEU A 48 -0.41 2.45 11.57
N ARG A 49 -1.00 3.41 10.85
CA ARG A 49 -1.96 3.14 9.77
C ARG A 49 -1.35 2.26 8.69
N SER A 50 -0.19 2.64 8.16
CA SER A 50 0.53 1.88 7.13
C SER A 50 0.95 0.50 7.61
N LYS A 51 1.46 0.38 8.83
CA LYS A 51 1.83 -0.90 9.46
C LYS A 51 0.65 -1.85 9.55
N CYS A 52 -0.46 -1.36 10.09
CA CYS A 52 -1.68 -2.12 10.26
C CYS A 52 -2.29 -2.55 8.92
N GLN A 53 -2.36 -1.63 7.95
CA GLN A 53 -2.85 -1.91 6.61
C GLN A 53 -1.99 -2.97 5.90
N SER A 54 -0.68 -2.75 5.83
CA SER A 54 0.26 -3.66 5.15
C SER A 54 0.19 -5.06 5.77
N PHE A 55 0.19 -5.15 7.11
CA PHE A 55 0.02 -6.43 7.81
C PHE A 55 -1.27 -7.14 7.39
N SER A 56 -2.42 -6.45 7.50
CA SER A 56 -3.73 -7.02 7.21
C SER A 56 -3.85 -7.51 5.76
N VAL A 57 -3.43 -6.67 4.80
CA VAL A 57 -3.56 -6.98 3.37
C VAL A 57 -2.59 -8.07 2.93
N LEU A 58 -1.30 -7.96 3.29
CA LEU A 58 -0.29 -8.92 2.83
C LEU A 58 -0.47 -10.28 3.49
N LYS A 59 -0.83 -10.34 4.78
CA LYS A 59 -1.21 -11.61 5.41
C LYS A 59 -2.38 -12.25 4.68
N ASN A 60 -3.41 -11.48 4.34
CA ASN A 60 -4.56 -12.00 3.60
C ASN A 60 -4.16 -12.57 2.23
N ILE A 61 -3.28 -11.88 1.49
CA ILE A 61 -2.82 -12.33 0.16
C ILE A 61 -1.97 -13.57 0.26
N PHE A 62 -0.97 -13.58 1.14
CA PHE A 62 -0.07 -14.70 1.27
C PHE A 62 -0.81 -15.94 1.76
N SER A 63 -1.69 -15.82 2.76
CA SER A 63 -2.45 -16.97 3.27
C SER A 63 -3.47 -17.56 2.29
N ASN A 64 -3.99 -16.75 1.36
CA ASN A 64 -5.08 -17.17 0.47
C ASN A 64 -4.64 -17.31 -0.99
N THR A 65 -3.34 -17.33 -1.27
CA THR A 65 -2.81 -17.56 -2.62
C THR A 65 -1.62 -18.50 -2.58
N SER A 66 -1.27 -19.04 -3.75
CA SER A 66 -0.01 -19.77 -3.93
C SER A 66 1.24 -18.89 -3.79
N TYR A 67 1.10 -17.58 -3.51
CA TYR A 67 2.24 -16.70 -3.35
C TYR A 67 3.08 -17.02 -2.11
N LEU A 68 2.45 -17.48 -1.02
CA LEU A 68 3.19 -17.92 0.17
C LEU A 68 4.15 -19.06 -0.15
N ASP A 69 3.72 -20.06 -0.93
CA ASP A 69 4.58 -21.19 -1.29
C ASP A 69 5.71 -20.76 -2.21
N ILE A 70 5.47 -19.81 -3.10
CA ILE A 70 6.52 -19.19 -3.92
C ILE A 70 7.56 -18.51 -3.03
N LEU A 71 7.15 -17.71 -2.04
CA LEU A 71 8.06 -17.06 -1.09
C LEU A 71 8.82 -18.06 -0.22
N LYS A 72 8.17 -19.15 0.21
CA LYS A 72 8.83 -20.25 0.95
C LYS A 72 9.94 -20.92 0.15
N ASN A 73 9.78 -21.02 -1.17
CA ASN A 73 10.75 -21.66 -2.06
C ASN A 73 11.93 -20.76 -2.47
N LYS A 74 11.93 -19.48 -2.07
CA LYS A 74 13.05 -18.56 -2.33
C LYS A 74 14.08 -18.61 -1.22
N ASP A 75 15.36 -18.50 -1.55
CA ASP A 75 16.44 -18.41 -0.55
C ASP A 75 16.39 -17.08 0.22
N SER A 76 15.97 -16.01 -0.46
CA SER A 76 15.86 -14.67 0.10
C SER A 76 14.66 -13.92 -0.46
N ILE A 77 14.16 -12.96 0.32
CA ILE A 77 13.09 -12.05 -0.06
C ILE A 77 13.69 -10.64 -0.17
N ARG A 78 13.53 -10.00 -1.33
CA ARG A 78 14.01 -8.65 -1.61
C ARG A 78 12.82 -7.69 -1.65
N ILE A 79 12.93 -6.61 -0.89
CA ILE A 79 11.90 -5.60 -0.72
C ILE A 79 12.46 -4.23 -1.14
N LEU A 80 11.68 -3.48 -1.91
CA LEU A 80 11.92 -2.07 -2.20
C LEU A 80 10.79 -1.25 -1.58
N ASP A 81 11.11 -0.18 -0.86
CA ASP A 81 10.12 0.72 -0.27
C ASP A 81 10.37 2.16 -0.71
N VAL A 82 9.46 2.71 -1.50
CA VAL A 82 9.61 4.01 -2.16
C VAL A 82 8.72 5.07 -1.53
N GLY A 83 9.33 6.15 -1.05
CA GLY A 83 8.67 7.14 -0.21
C GLY A 83 8.35 6.55 1.17
N SER A 84 9.33 5.83 1.72
CA SER A 84 9.13 4.94 2.87
C SER A 84 8.80 5.65 4.18
N GLY A 85 9.18 6.92 4.36
CA GLY A 85 9.10 7.60 5.64
C GLY A 85 9.76 6.77 6.75
N VAL A 86 9.02 6.47 7.82
CA VAL A 86 9.50 5.60 8.92
C VAL A 86 9.22 4.10 8.64
N ALA A 87 8.85 3.74 7.42
CA ALA A 87 8.65 2.39 6.91
C ALA A 87 7.55 1.57 7.63
N GLY A 88 6.40 2.21 7.95
CA GLY A 88 5.32 1.55 8.68
C GLY A 88 4.85 0.28 7.96
N GLU A 89 4.61 0.40 6.66
CA GLU A 89 4.25 -0.67 5.74
C GLU A 89 5.28 -1.81 5.69
N LEU A 90 6.58 -1.53 5.72
CA LEU A 90 7.62 -2.55 5.83
C LEU A 90 7.46 -3.34 7.14
N PHE A 91 7.29 -2.68 8.28
CA PHE A 91 7.08 -3.40 9.54
C PHE A 91 5.78 -4.22 9.55
N GLY A 92 4.75 -3.77 8.83
CA GLY A 92 3.54 -4.56 8.59
C GLY A 92 3.83 -5.82 7.79
N LEU A 93 4.61 -5.71 6.72
CA LEU A 93 5.07 -6.83 5.91
C LEU A 93 5.92 -7.81 6.70
N LEU A 94 6.94 -7.34 7.43
CA LEU A 94 7.80 -8.19 8.26
C LEU A 94 6.97 -9.01 9.24
N ARG A 95 6.01 -8.37 9.93
CA ARG A 95 5.07 -9.08 10.81
C ARG A 95 4.23 -10.12 10.09
N SER A 96 3.76 -9.85 8.87
CA SER A 96 3.05 -10.85 8.06
C SER A 96 3.94 -12.06 7.77
N LEU A 97 5.17 -11.83 7.31
CA LEU A 97 6.15 -12.87 7.02
C LEU A 97 6.43 -13.73 8.27
N GLU A 98 6.62 -13.11 9.42
CA GLU A 98 6.82 -13.83 10.68
C GLU A 98 5.63 -14.71 11.05
N THR A 99 4.40 -14.18 10.98
CA THR A 99 3.19 -14.97 11.30
C THR A 99 2.95 -16.13 10.33
N LEU A 100 3.61 -16.11 9.16
CA LEU A 100 3.49 -17.13 8.12
C LEU A 100 4.72 -18.05 8.05
N GLY A 101 5.60 -17.99 9.05
CA GLY A 101 6.76 -18.88 9.17
C GLY A 101 7.93 -18.52 8.25
N LEU A 102 7.97 -17.30 7.70
CA LEU A 102 9.05 -16.82 6.83
C LEU A 102 10.11 -15.98 7.56
N LYS A 103 10.08 -15.93 8.89
CA LYS A 103 11.00 -15.12 9.71
C LYS A 103 12.49 -15.46 9.50
N SER A 104 12.79 -16.73 9.27
CA SER A 104 14.16 -17.22 9.09
C SER A 104 14.73 -16.98 7.69
N LYS A 105 13.91 -16.56 6.73
CA LYS A 105 14.40 -16.19 5.39
C LYS A 105 15.32 -14.99 5.50
N LYS A 106 16.34 -14.97 4.63
CA LYS A 106 17.16 -13.77 4.48
C LYS A 106 16.34 -12.70 3.78
N ILE A 107 16.20 -11.54 4.41
CA ILE A 107 15.44 -10.42 3.90
C ILE A 107 16.42 -9.31 3.54
N TYR A 108 16.26 -8.76 2.35
CA TYR A 108 17.02 -7.59 1.90
C TYR A 108 16.04 -6.46 1.62
N VAL A 109 16.33 -5.27 2.13
CA VAL A 109 15.46 -4.12 2.01
C VAL A 109 16.24 -2.93 1.48
N ASP A 110 15.75 -2.30 0.41
CA ASP A 110 16.17 -0.96 0.04
C ASP A 110 15.01 0.00 0.30
N LEU A 111 15.25 1.02 1.13
CA LEU A 111 14.32 2.08 1.44
C LEU A 111 14.77 3.37 0.76
N ILE A 112 13.84 4.11 0.19
CA ILE A 112 14.11 5.36 -0.51
C ILE A 112 13.15 6.42 0.01
N ASP A 113 13.69 7.55 0.44
CA ASP A 113 12.90 8.71 0.89
C ASP A 113 13.64 10.02 0.61
N ALA A 114 12.96 11.16 0.75
CA ALA A 114 13.56 12.49 0.63
C ALA A 114 13.92 13.12 1.98
N ASN A 115 13.50 12.53 3.11
CA ASN A 115 13.61 13.12 4.43
C ASN A 115 14.54 12.34 5.37
N ILE A 116 15.72 12.89 5.64
CA ILE A 116 16.72 12.29 6.54
C ILE A 116 16.21 12.06 7.98
N ASN A 117 15.30 12.90 8.47
CA ASN A 117 14.75 12.73 9.82
C ASN A 117 13.87 11.47 9.91
N MET A 118 13.21 11.09 8.81
CA MET A 118 12.46 9.84 8.74
C MET A 118 13.40 8.63 8.80
N ALA A 119 14.52 8.68 8.10
CA ALA A 119 15.55 7.63 8.15
C ALA A 119 16.10 7.42 9.56
N ASN A 120 16.38 8.51 10.30
CA ASN A 120 16.83 8.43 11.68
C ASN A 120 15.80 7.72 12.59
N LYS A 121 14.51 8.07 12.46
CA LYS A 121 13.43 7.39 13.19
C LYS A 121 13.28 5.93 12.78
N PHE A 122 13.50 5.61 11.50
CA PHE A 122 13.50 4.25 11.02
C PHE A 122 14.58 3.41 11.70
N TYR A 123 15.83 3.89 11.75
CA TYR A 123 16.92 3.16 12.40
C TYR A 123 16.63 2.87 13.88
N GLU A 124 16.17 3.89 14.63
CA GLU A 124 15.80 3.71 16.04
C GLU A 124 14.66 2.69 16.22
N TYR A 125 13.63 2.73 15.35
CA TYR A 125 12.53 1.78 15.43
C TYR A 125 12.96 0.37 15.03
N PHE A 126 13.73 0.23 13.95
CA PHE A 126 14.18 -1.04 13.41
C PHE A 126 15.04 -1.78 14.42
N GLU A 127 15.99 -1.11 15.08
CA GLU A 127 16.84 -1.71 16.11
C GLU A 127 16.01 -2.32 17.26
N ASN A 128 15.02 -1.58 17.75
CA ASN A 128 14.11 -2.05 18.79
C ASN A 128 13.21 -3.21 18.31
N PHE A 129 12.72 -3.12 17.08
CA PHE A 129 11.92 -4.17 16.46
C PHE A 129 12.74 -5.44 16.28
N ASN A 130 13.96 -5.35 15.76
CA ASN A 130 14.78 -6.52 15.47
C ASN A 130 15.28 -7.21 16.74
N ARG A 131 15.57 -6.46 17.82
CA ARG A 131 15.85 -7.05 19.15
C ARG A 131 14.71 -7.91 19.69
N GLU A 132 13.46 -7.57 19.36
CA GLU A 132 12.27 -8.31 19.82
C GLU A 132 11.94 -9.49 18.91
N HIS A 133 12.06 -9.31 17.60
CA HIS A 133 11.58 -10.29 16.63
C HIS A 133 12.68 -11.19 16.05
N ASN A 134 13.93 -10.73 16.05
CA ASN A 134 15.11 -11.42 15.55
C ASN A 134 14.97 -11.87 14.08
N PHE A 135 14.80 -10.91 13.17
CA PHE A 135 14.79 -11.13 11.73
C PHE A 135 16.22 -11.17 11.17
N ASN A 136 16.45 -12.06 10.20
CA ASN A 136 17.63 -12.01 9.34
C ASN A 136 17.40 -11.00 8.20
N CYS A 137 17.51 -9.71 8.54
CA CYS A 137 17.17 -8.60 7.65
C CYS A 137 18.34 -7.63 7.49
N GLU A 138 18.80 -7.44 6.26
CA GLU A 138 19.76 -6.42 5.86
C GLU A 138 19.00 -5.30 5.15
N TYR A 139 19.33 -4.05 5.47
CA TYR A 139 18.67 -2.89 4.87
C TYR A 139 19.65 -1.80 4.45
N ASN A 140 19.30 -1.08 3.38
CA ASN A 140 19.90 0.19 3.00
C ASN A 140 18.81 1.27 2.99
N TYR A 141 19.11 2.45 3.49
CA TYR A 141 18.20 3.59 3.42
C TYR A 141 18.86 4.73 2.64
N PHE A 142 18.27 5.08 1.50
CA PHE A 142 18.77 6.09 0.58
C PHE A 142 17.97 7.37 0.68
N ILE A 143 18.67 8.51 0.79
CA ILE A 143 18.06 9.83 0.68
C ILE A 143 18.18 10.33 -0.75
N CYS A 144 17.04 10.46 -1.43
CA CYS A 144 16.94 10.88 -2.83
C CYS A 144 15.97 12.04 -2.99
N ASP A 145 16.19 12.87 -4.01
CA ASP A 145 15.18 13.86 -4.41
C ASP A 145 14.08 13.16 -5.20
N LEU A 146 12.83 13.26 -4.74
CA LEU A 146 11.68 12.56 -5.30
C LEU A 146 10.56 13.53 -5.74
N ASN A 147 10.88 14.80 -5.99
CA ASN A 147 9.89 15.87 -6.17
C ASN A 147 9.08 15.83 -7.47
N ASP A 148 9.63 15.24 -8.52
CA ASP A 148 9.06 15.22 -9.87
C ASP A 148 9.59 14.02 -10.65
N LYS A 149 9.06 13.76 -11.86
CA LYS A 149 9.47 12.60 -12.67
C LYS A 149 10.98 12.56 -12.90
N VAL A 150 11.57 13.69 -13.24
CA VAL A 150 12.99 13.79 -13.60
C VAL A 150 13.86 13.55 -12.37
N SER A 151 13.53 14.21 -11.27
CA SER A 151 14.21 14.08 -9.99
C SER A 151 14.10 12.66 -9.45
N PHE A 152 12.92 12.05 -9.51
CA PHE A 152 12.69 10.65 -9.12
C PHE A 152 13.56 9.70 -9.94
N SER A 153 13.46 9.75 -11.27
CA SER A 153 14.22 8.87 -12.18
C SER A 153 15.73 9.05 -11.98
N LYS A 154 16.20 10.29 -11.81
CA LYS A 154 17.59 10.62 -11.52
C LYS A 154 18.02 10.10 -10.15
N GLY A 155 17.18 10.24 -9.13
CA GLY A 155 17.41 9.75 -7.78
C GLY A 155 17.62 8.24 -7.77
N ILE A 156 16.70 7.49 -8.38
CA ILE A 156 16.83 6.03 -8.54
C ILE A 156 18.09 5.67 -9.33
N LYS A 157 18.34 6.33 -10.46
CA LYS A 157 19.53 6.08 -11.30
C LYS A 157 20.85 6.30 -10.54
N ASN A 158 20.90 7.32 -9.67
CA ASN A 158 22.09 7.60 -8.87
C ASN A 158 22.40 6.48 -7.87
N ILE A 159 21.38 5.76 -7.41
CA ILE A 159 21.53 4.65 -6.47
C ILE A 159 21.47 3.27 -7.13
N GLU A 160 21.30 3.20 -8.45
CA GLU A 160 21.06 1.96 -9.21
C GLU A 160 22.12 0.89 -8.98
N ASN A 161 23.39 1.29 -8.77
CA ASN A 161 24.50 0.37 -8.49
C ASN A 161 24.54 -0.15 -7.05
N PHE A 162 23.80 0.47 -6.13
CA PHE A 162 23.77 0.12 -4.71
C PHE A 162 22.52 -0.66 -4.34
N ILE A 163 21.45 -0.51 -5.11
CA ILE A 163 20.19 -1.22 -4.89
C ILE A 163 20.19 -2.60 -5.54
N TYR A 164 19.33 -3.49 -5.05
CA TYR A 164 19.08 -4.75 -5.74
C TYR A 164 18.35 -4.52 -7.07
N LYS A 165 18.79 -5.21 -8.14
CA LYS A 165 18.20 -5.00 -9.48
C LYS A 165 16.74 -5.46 -9.62
N LYS A 166 16.31 -6.42 -8.80
CA LYS A 166 14.99 -7.07 -8.90
C LYS A 166 14.43 -7.46 -7.53
N TYR A 167 13.18 -7.08 -7.26
CA TYR A 167 12.49 -7.25 -5.98
C TYR A 167 11.28 -8.17 -6.07
N ASP A 168 11.03 -8.89 -4.98
CA ASP A 168 9.85 -9.72 -4.77
C ASP A 168 8.64 -8.85 -4.38
N ILE A 169 8.88 -7.81 -3.60
CA ILE A 169 7.83 -6.91 -3.11
C ILE A 169 8.33 -5.47 -3.24
N ILE A 170 7.53 -4.62 -3.87
CA ILE A 170 7.75 -3.17 -3.92
C ILE A 170 6.60 -2.48 -3.19
N LEU A 171 6.90 -1.58 -2.27
CA LEU A 171 5.93 -0.84 -1.47
C LEU A 171 6.01 0.65 -1.81
N SER A 172 4.87 1.33 -1.78
CA SER A 172 4.82 2.79 -1.70
C SER A 172 3.50 3.24 -1.08
N PHE A 173 3.58 3.84 0.11
CA PHE A 173 2.42 4.16 0.94
C PHE A 173 2.40 5.65 1.27
N ASN A 174 1.30 6.31 0.93
CA ASN A 174 1.04 7.72 1.27
C ASN A 174 2.15 8.70 0.83
N PHE A 175 2.94 8.34 -0.17
CA PHE A 175 3.99 9.19 -0.73
C PHE A 175 3.45 10.09 -1.84
N VAL A 176 2.68 9.52 -2.77
CA VAL A 176 2.26 10.21 -3.99
C VAL A 176 1.34 11.40 -3.70
N ASN A 177 0.45 11.30 -2.70
CA ASN A 177 -0.38 12.44 -2.30
C ASN A 177 0.44 13.68 -1.89
N GLU A 178 1.64 13.50 -1.33
CA GLU A 178 2.48 14.64 -0.93
C GLU A 178 2.92 15.46 -2.14
N LEU A 179 3.18 14.80 -3.28
CA LEU A 179 3.52 15.44 -4.55
C LEU A 179 2.38 16.33 -5.07
N TYR A 180 1.15 15.82 -5.05
CA TYR A 180 -0.02 16.65 -5.43
C TYR A 180 -0.24 17.81 -4.46
N ARG A 181 0.03 17.63 -3.16
CA ARG A 181 -0.15 18.68 -2.15
C ARG A 181 0.87 19.81 -2.26
N VAL A 182 2.02 19.57 -2.89
CA VAL A 182 2.99 20.62 -3.24
C VAL A 182 2.77 21.18 -4.66
N GLY A 183 1.69 20.79 -5.32
CA GLY A 183 1.29 21.29 -6.63
C GLY A 183 1.97 20.60 -7.82
N ASN A 184 2.61 19.45 -7.61
CA ASN A 184 3.07 18.62 -8.70
C ASN A 184 1.91 17.75 -9.21
N ASP A 185 1.39 18.08 -10.39
CA ASP A 185 0.27 17.41 -11.05
C ASP A 185 0.70 16.50 -12.24
N GLU A 186 1.93 15.98 -12.25
CA GLU A 186 2.55 15.28 -13.41
C GLU A 186 2.03 13.85 -13.69
N LYS A 187 0.90 13.44 -13.11
CA LYS A 187 0.43 12.04 -13.11
C LYS A 187 1.33 11.09 -12.30
N ASN A 188 1.59 11.48 -11.06
CA ASN A 188 2.59 10.87 -10.20
C ASN A 188 2.35 9.38 -9.91
N TYR A 189 1.11 8.89 -9.91
CA TYR A 189 0.87 7.45 -9.70
C TYR A 189 1.32 6.62 -10.90
N LYS A 190 1.08 7.14 -12.11
CA LYS A 190 1.55 6.50 -13.36
C LYS A 190 3.08 6.50 -13.40
N ILE A 191 3.70 7.64 -13.15
CA ILE A 191 5.17 7.79 -13.14
C ILE A 191 5.83 6.82 -12.17
N LEU A 192 5.36 6.78 -10.93
CA LEU A 192 5.90 5.88 -9.92
C LEU A 192 5.80 4.42 -10.38
N LEU A 193 4.67 4.03 -10.97
CA LEU A 193 4.50 2.66 -11.45
C LEU A 193 5.40 2.34 -12.66
N GLU A 194 5.54 3.26 -13.63
CA GLU A 194 6.44 3.12 -14.79
C GLU A 194 7.88 2.85 -14.37
N GLU A 195 8.33 3.46 -13.27
CA GLU A 195 9.66 3.26 -12.74
C GLU A 195 9.78 1.96 -11.94
N CYS A 196 8.85 1.72 -11.01
CA CYS A 196 8.89 0.54 -10.13
C CYS A 196 8.83 -0.78 -10.90
N VAL A 197 8.12 -0.84 -12.03
CA VAL A 197 8.01 -2.08 -12.82
C VAL A 197 9.35 -2.53 -13.42
N ASN A 198 10.30 -1.61 -13.61
CA ASN A 198 11.65 -1.95 -14.08
C ASN A 198 12.43 -2.77 -13.05
N TYR A 199 12.08 -2.67 -11.77
CA TYR A 199 12.73 -3.39 -10.66
C TYR A 199 11.89 -4.58 -10.17
N LEU A 200 10.75 -4.88 -10.78
CA LEU A 200 9.88 -5.98 -10.36
C LEU A 200 10.38 -7.33 -10.92
N LYS A 201 10.45 -8.36 -10.07
CA LYS A 201 10.61 -9.76 -10.50
C LYS A 201 9.36 -10.27 -11.23
N ASP A 202 9.50 -11.37 -11.96
CA ASP A 202 8.39 -11.95 -12.72
C ASP A 202 7.22 -12.39 -11.84
N ASP A 203 7.54 -12.90 -10.65
CA ASP A 203 6.62 -13.32 -9.60
C ASP A 203 6.57 -12.31 -8.43
N GLY A 204 6.93 -11.05 -8.70
CA GLY A 204 6.88 -9.98 -7.73
C GLY A 204 5.54 -9.25 -7.69
N ILE A 205 5.29 -8.53 -6.60
CA ILE A 205 4.13 -7.63 -6.46
C ILE A 205 4.56 -6.19 -6.13
N ILE A 206 3.80 -5.22 -6.62
CA ILE A 206 3.87 -3.81 -6.22
C ILE A 206 2.62 -3.51 -5.41
N PHE A 207 2.77 -2.96 -4.20
CA PHE A 207 1.69 -2.54 -3.34
C PHE A 207 1.72 -1.02 -3.18
N LEU A 208 0.84 -0.37 -3.92
CA LEU A 208 0.64 1.07 -3.90
C LEU A 208 -0.59 1.42 -3.05
N SER A 209 -0.43 2.30 -2.06
CA SER A 209 -1.53 2.73 -1.19
C SER A 209 -1.50 4.23 -0.96
N ASP A 210 -2.69 4.84 -0.89
CA ASP A 210 -2.81 6.25 -0.51
C ASP A 210 -4.13 6.55 0.23
N VAL A 211 -4.17 7.70 0.90
CA VAL A 211 -5.34 8.21 1.61
C VAL A 211 -6.48 8.56 0.66
N CYS A 212 -7.70 8.58 1.19
CA CYS A 212 -8.88 8.97 0.43
C CYS A 212 -9.27 10.44 0.59
N ASP A 213 -8.30 11.32 0.50
CA ASP A 213 -8.50 12.76 0.63
C ASP A 213 -8.65 13.44 -0.74
N LYS A 214 -9.13 14.68 -0.69
CA LYS A 214 -9.20 15.55 -1.85
C LYS A 214 -7.95 16.42 -1.90
N VAL A 215 -7.38 16.55 -3.09
CA VAL A 215 -6.29 17.51 -3.34
C VAL A 215 -6.82 18.69 -4.15
N PHE A 216 -6.20 19.83 -3.93
CA PHE A 216 -6.51 21.08 -4.63
C PHE A 216 -5.19 21.69 -5.12
N SER A 217 -5.01 21.68 -6.42
CA SER A 217 -3.89 22.29 -7.11
C SER A 217 -4.39 23.05 -8.34
N LYS A 218 -3.46 23.59 -9.14
CA LYS A 218 -3.82 24.36 -10.33
C LYS A 218 -4.51 23.49 -11.38
N ASN A 219 -4.06 22.24 -11.55
CA ASN A 219 -4.54 21.36 -12.60
C ASN A 219 -5.33 20.15 -12.06
N GLU A 220 -5.38 19.94 -10.75
CA GLU A 220 -6.08 18.81 -10.14
C GLU A 220 -6.96 19.23 -8.96
N ASN A 221 -8.22 18.80 -8.97
CA ASN A 221 -9.23 19.15 -7.97
C ASN A 221 -10.17 17.96 -7.72
N ASN A 222 -9.59 16.79 -7.46
CA ASN A 222 -10.32 15.55 -7.27
C ASN A 222 -9.79 14.74 -6.08
N PHE A 223 -10.51 13.68 -5.74
CA PHE A 223 -10.11 12.73 -4.71
C PHE A 223 -8.94 11.87 -5.22
N LEU A 224 -7.93 11.70 -4.39
CA LEU A 224 -6.74 10.87 -4.69
C LEU A 224 -7.10 9.46 -5.21
N PRO A 225 -8.13 8.76 -4.69
CA PRO A 225 -8.59 7.50 -5.25
C PRO A 225 -9.03 7.56 -6.72
N VAL A 226 -9.66 8.66 -7.14
CA VAL A 226 -10.08 8.87 -8.54
C VAL A 226 -8.86 9.12 -9.41
N ILE A 227 -7.96 10.00 -8.95
CA ILE A 227 -6.70 10.35 -9.62
C ILE A 227 -5.84 9.09 -9.83
N MET A 228 -5.60 8.33 -8.75
CA MET A 228 -4.87 7.05 -8.81
C MET A 228 -5.50 6.08 -9.80
N ASN A 229 -6.83 5.91 -9.78
CA ASN A 229 -7.48 4.96 -10.68
C ASN A 229 -7.37 5.39 -12.15
N ARG A 230 -7.51 6.69 -12.45
CA ARG A 230 -7.38 7.24 -13.81
C ARG A 230 -5.97 7.01 -14.34
N GLU A 231 -4.95 7.39 -13.58
CA GLU A 231 -3.54 7.31 -14.00
C GLU A 231 -3.05 5.88 -14.15
N LEU A 232 -3.45 4.99 -13.25
CA LEU A 232 -3.11 3.58 -13.37
C LEU A 232 -3.84 2.90 -14.54
N ASN A 233 -5.07 3.33 -14.88
CA ASN A 233 -5.74 2.84 -16.09
C ASN A 233 -5.01 3.26 -17.36
N GLU A 234 -4.45 4.48 -17.41
CA GLU A 234 -3.56 4.89 -18.51
C GLU A 234 -2.33 3.97 -18.59
N PHE A 235 -1.66 3.72 -17.46
CA PHE A 235 -0.53 2.78 -17.39
C PHE A 235 -0.89 1.40 -17.94
N PHE A 236 -1.98 0.78 -17.48
CA PHE A 236 -2.41 -0.55 -17.94
C PHE A 236 -2.85 -0.56 -19.41
N ASN A 237 -3.30 0.58 -19.95
CA ASN A 237 -3.63 0.68 -21.35
C ASN A 237 -2.38 0.64 -22.23
N GLU A 238 -1.27 1.23 -21.76
CA GLU A 238 0.03 1.28 -22.45
C GLU A 238 0.89 0.03 -22.17
N ASN A 239 0.72 -0.60 -21.01
CA ASN A 239 1.55 -1.72 -20.54
C ASN A 239 0.70 -2.98 -20.26
N LYS A 240 0.29 -3.66 -21.34
CA LYS A 240 -0.62 -4.83 -21.31
C LYS A 240 -0.08 -6.04 -20.55
N GLN A 241 1.22 -6.09 -20.30
CA GLN A 241 1.91 -7.13 -19.54
C GLN A 241 1.71 -7.03 -18.03
N PHE A 242 1.09 -5.96 -17.51
CA PHE A 242 0.76 -5.79 -16.10
C PHE A 242 -0.74 -5.78 -15.85
N SER A 243 -1.14 -6.17 -14.65
CA SER A 243 -2.54 -6.20 -14.24
C SER A 243 -2.66 -6.00 -12.74
N PRO A 244 -3.74 -5.38 -12.24
CA PRO A 244 -4.01 -5.37 -10.81
C PRO A 244 -4.37 -6.79 -10.35
N LEU A 245 -3.79 -7.22 -9.24
CA LEU A 245 -4.22 -8.35 -8.43
C LEU A 245 -5.40 -7.94 -7.53
N ILE A 246 -5.30 -6.74 -6.94
CA ILE A 246 -6.32 -6.14 -6.06
C ILE A 246 -6.50 -4.67 -6.45
N PRO A 247 -7.73 -4.13 -6.48
CA PRO A 247 -9.00 -4.77 -6.12
C PRO A 247 -9.47 -5.80 -7.14
N ILE A 248 -10.16 -6.81 -6.64
CA ILE A 248 -10.71 -7.95 -7.38
C ILE A 248 -11.48 -7.54 -8.65
N PRO A 249 -12.46 -6.62 -8.62
CA PRO A 249 -13.17 -6.23 -9.85
C PRO A 249 -12.24 -5.63 -10.90
N CYS A 250 -11.20 -4.90 -10.52
CA CYS A 250 -10.22 -4.39 -11.48
C CYS A 250 -9.39 -5.53 -12.08
N MET A 251 -9.00 -6.54 -11.28
CA MET A 251 -8.33 -7.75 -11.78
C MET A 251 -9.20 -8.50 -12.81
N LEU A 252 -10.50 -8.62 -12.54
CA LEU A 252 -11.43 -9.38 -13.38
C LEU A 252 -11.80 -8.66 -14.67
N TYR A 253 -12.01 -7.35 -14.58
CA TYR A 253 -12.62 -6.57 -15.65
C TYR A 253 -11.67 -5.57 -16.29
N LEU A 254 -10.36 -5.59 -16.01
CA LEU A 254 -9.40 -4.61 -16.56
C LEU A 254 -9.59 -4.37 -18.06
N ASP A 255 -9.68 -5.45 -18.86
CA ASP A 255 -9.73 -5.33 -20.31
C ASP A 255 -11.09 -4.79 -20.81
N ASN A 256 -12.19 -5.14 -20.12
CA ASN A 256 -13.57 -4.81 -20.52
C ASN A 256 -14.26 -3.80 -19.58
N CYS A 257 -13.50 -3.07 -18.76
CA CYS A 257 -14.05 -2.16 -17.76
C CYS A 257 -14.68 -0.96 -18.44
N LYS A 258 -16.02 -0.87 -18.35
CA LYS A 258 -16.82 0.21 -18.93
C LYS A 258 -16.67 1.53 -18.16
N SER A 259 -16.15 1.47 -16.94
CA SER A 259 -16.01 2.63 -16.05
C SER A 259 -14.63 3.29 -16.09
N LYS A 260 -13.77 2.92 -17.05
CA LYS A 260 -12.41 3.50 -17.18
C LYS A 260 -12.42 5.01 -17.41
N GLN A 261 -13.45 5.51 -18.09
CA GLN A 261 -13.62 6.94 -18.40
C GLN A 261 -14.47 7.68 -17.37
N ASN A 262 -14.97 6.98 -16.35
CA ASN A 262 -15.74 7.58 -15.26
C ASN A 262 -14.81 7.84 -14.07
N ASP A 263 -15.23 8.71 -13.15
CA ASP A 263 -14.62 8.92 -11.82
C ASP A 263 -14.82 7.70 -10.89
N CYS A 264 -14.59 6.49 -11.42
CA CYS A 264 -14.60 5.24 -10.69
C CYS A 264 -13.40 5.21 -9.75
N PHE A 265 -13.65 4.84 -8.50
CA PHE A 265 -12.61 4.61 -7.50
C PHE A 265 -13.01 3.47 -6.56
N SER A 266 -12.01 2.98 -5.83
CA SER A 266 -12.19 2.01 -4.76
C SER A 266 -11.68 2.58 -3.44
N GLN A 267 -12.21 2.09 -2.32
CA GLN A 267 -11.85 2.52 -0.98
C GLN A 267 -12.14 1.39 0.02
N GLU A 268 -11.22 1.16 0.95
CA GLU A 268 -11.44 0.35 2.15
C GLU A 268 -11.30 1.23 3.39
N GLN A 269 -12.10 0.93 4.41
CA GLN A 269 -12.04 1.59 5.71
C GLN A 269 -11.45 0.62 6.74
N TYR A 270 -10.46 1.11 7.48
CA TYR A 270 -9.81 0.39 8.57
C TYR A 270 -10.16 1.04 9.90
N PHE A 271 -10.20 0.20 10.93
CA PHE A 271 -10.42 0.58 12.32
C PHE A 271 -9.31 -0.05 13.15
N ILE A 272 -8.62 0.77 13.92
CA ILE A 272 -7.56 0.36 14.84
C ILE A 272 -8.14 0.46 16.25
N PHE A 273 -8.09 -0.64 16.98
CA PHE A 273 -8.54 -0.72 18.36
C PHE A 273 -7.36 -1.00 19.28
N LEU A 274 -7.33 -0.33 20.43
CA LEU A 274 -6.38 -0.60 21.50
C LEU A 274 -6.97 -1.65 22.44
N ASN A 275 -6.36 -2.84 22.51
CA ASN A 275 -6.77 -3.98 23.34
C ASN A 275 -8.24 -4.44 23.16
N CYS A 276 -8.46 -5.76 23.03
CA CYS A 276 -9.79 -6.41 23.13
C CYS A 276 -11.01 -5.77 22.41
N LEU A 277 -10.79 -4.89 21.41
CA LEU A 277 -11.82 -4.09 20.70
C LEU A 277 -12.56 -3.04 21.53
N ASP A 278 -12.15 -2.78 22.78
CA ASP A 278 -12.90 -1.92 23.70
C ASP A 278 -12.71 -0.43 23.42
N TYR A 279 -11.57 -0.04 22.84
CA TYR A 279 -11.23 1.35 22.58
C TYR A 279 -10.83 1.58 21.11
N LEU A 280 -11.70 2.24 20.34
CA LEU A 280 -11.36 2.69 18.98
C LEU A 280 -10.27 3.76 19.08
N TYR A 281 -9.07 3.41 18.64
CA TYR A 281 -7.90 4.29 18.63
C TYR A 281 -7.94 5.21 17.40
N ASP A 282 -8.20 4.64 16.22
CA ASP A 282 -8.19 5.38 14.96
C ASP A 282 -9.09 4.72 13.91
N SER A 283 -9.59 5.51 12.96
CA SER A 283 -10.28 4.99 11.78
C SER A 283 -9.88 5.80 10.55
N PHE A 284 -9.53 5.12 9.48
CA PHE A 284 -9.00 5.77 8.29
C PHE A 284 -9.45 5.06 7.02
N LYS A 285 -9.48 5.80 5.92
CA LYS A 285 -9.90 5.31 4.61
C LYS A 285 -8.74 5.39 3.64
N VAL A 286 -8.52 4.31 2.91
CA VAL A 286 -7.43 4.18 1.95
C VAL A 286 -7.93 3.61 0.64
N ASN A 287 -7.27 4.01 -0.43
CA ASN A 287 -7.35 3.33 -1.71
C ASN A 287 -6.00 2.69 -1.98
N PHE A 288 -6.02 1.45 -2.46
CA PHE A 288 -4.79 0.77 -2.78
C PHE A 288 -4.94 -0.15 -3.99
N LYS A 289 -3.81 -0.41 -4.64
CA LYS A 289 -3.69 -1.36 -5.73
C LYS A 289 -2.54 -2.30 -5.42
N ILE A 290 -2.75 -3.57 -5.69
CA ILE A 290 -1.66 -4.54 -5.76
C ILE A 290 -1.55 -4.95 -7.20
N ILE A 291 -0.35 -4.84 -7.75
CA ILE A 291 -0.08 -4.89 -9.18
C ILE A 291 1.03 -5.90 -9.40
N ALA A 292 0.91 -6.71 -10.43
CA ALA A 292 1.93 -7.67 -10.82
C ALA A 292 1.91 -7.89 -12.33
N LYS A 293 2.86 -8.68 -12.83
CA LYS A 293 2.81 -9.15 -14.22
C LYS A 293 1.53 -9.96 -14.44
N LYS A 294 0.88 -9.75 -15.59
CA LYS A 294 -0.42 -10.37 -15.94
C LYS A 294 -0.35 -11.89 -15.88
N GLU A 295 0.77 -12.48 -16.30
CA GLU A 295 1.03 -13.92 -16.17
C GLU A 295 1.01 -14.38 -14.71
N PHE A 296 1.66 -13.64 -13.82
CA PHE A 296 1.67 -13.96 -12.40
C PHE A 296 0.30 -13.75 -11.74
N VAL A 297 -0.41 -12.67 -12.09
CA VAL A 297 -1.81 -12.48 -11.67
C VAL A 297 -2.68 -13.65 -12.10
N ASN A 298 -2.54 -14.13 -13.34
CA ASN A 298 -3.28 -15.29 -13.84
C ASN A 298 -2.93 -16.58 -13.09
N LYS A 299 -1.69 -16.73 -12.62
CA LYS A 299 -1.27 -17.86 -11.77
C LYS A 299 -1.91 -17.81 -10.37
N LEU A 300 -2.04 -16.62 -9.78
CA LEU A 300 -2.65 -16.44 -8.45
C LEU A 300 -4.18 -16.45 -8.48
N LYS A 301 -4.78 -15.99 -9.58
CA LYS A 301 -6.23 -15.79 -9.75
C LYS A 301 -7.10 -17.02 -9.40
N PRO A 302 -6.76 -18.26 -9.79
CA PRO A 302 -7.57 -19.43 -9.43
C PRO A 302 -7.72 -19.61 -7.91
N SER A 303 -6.69 -19.27 -7.13
CA SER A 303 -6.71 -19.38 -5.67
C SER A 303 -7.53 -18.29 -4.98
N LEU A 304 -7.81 -17.18 -5.67
CA LEU A 304 -8.32 -15.96 -5.06
C LEU A 304 -9.85 -15.94 -4.88
N ILE A 305 -10.61 -16.43 -5.87
CA ILE A 305 -12.04 -16.10 -5.96
C ILE A 305 -12.82 -17.12 -6.81
N SER A 306 -14.05 -17.44 -6.40
CA SER A 306 -15.13 -17.84 -7.33
C SER A 306 -15.77 -16.56 -7.91
N PRO A 307 -15.66 -16.28 -9.23
CA PRO A 307 -16.07 -14.99 -9.81
C PRO A 307 -17.49 -14.57 -9.41
N MET A 308 -17.60 -13.52 -8.60
CA MET A 308 -18.89 -12.93 -8.26
C MET A 308 -19.29 -11.86 -9.26
N LYS A 309 -20.61 -11.70 -9.46
CA LYS A 309 -21.18 -10.67 -10.34
C LYS A 309 -20.99 -9.26 -9.78
N ASN A 310 -20.99 -9.10 -8.45
CA ASN A 310 -21.05 -7.80 -7.77
C ASN A 310 -19.97 -7.66 -6.70
N TYR A 311 -19.24 -6.54 -6.71
CA TYR A 311 -18.24 -6.20 -5.70
C TYR A 311 -18.48 -4.81 -5.11
N CYS A 312 -18.52 -4.68 -3.79
CA CYS A 312 -18.54 -3.37 -3.13
C CYS A 312 -17.16 -2.75 -3.23
N ILE A 313 -17.05 -1.64 -3.97
CA ILE A 313 -15.78 -0.94 -4.21
C ILE A 313 -15.58 0.27 -3.30
N ALA A 314 -16.64 0.94 -2.83
CA ALA A 314 -16.52 2.06 -1.89
C ALA A 314 -17.82 2.32 -1.11
N LYS A 315 -17.71 2.93 0.08
CA LYS A 315 -18.84 3.48 0.85
C LYS A 315 -18.76 5.01 0.87
N THR A 316 -19.75 5.66 0.30
CA THR A 316 -19.85 7.12 0.15
C THR A 316 -21.02 7.67 0.97
N SER A 317 -21.15 9.00 1.04
CA SER A 317 -22.33 9.65 1.63
C SER A 317 -23.63 9.35 0.88
N ARG A 318 -23.54 8.95 -0.40
CA ARG A 318 -24.70 8.60 -1.25
C ARG A 318 -25.09 7.11 -1.18
N GLY A 319 -24.36 6.31 -0.41
CA GLY A 319 -24.54 4.85 -0.32
C GLY A 319 -23.28 4.09 -0.73
N TYR A 320 -23.46 2.92 -1.33
CA TYR A 320 -22.40 2.00 -1.72
C TYR A 320 -22.16 2.03 -3.22
N ASN A 321 -20.91 2.24 -3.62
CA ASN A 321 -20.49 2.03 -4.99
C ASN A 321 -20.17 0.55 -5.19
N ILE A 322 -20.74 -0.03 -6.23
CA ILE A 322 -20.67 -1.46 -6.55
C ILE A 322 -20.17 -1.58 -7.98
N CYS A 323 -19.16 -2.43 -8.21
CA CYS A 323 -18.78 -2.84 -9.55
C CYS A 323 -19.60 -4.07 -9.95
N VAL A 324 -20.35 -3.94 -11.05
CA VAL A 324 -21.15 -4.98 -11.69
C VAL A 324 -20.57 -5.22 -13.08
N ASN A 325 -19.85 -6.33 -13.26
CA ASN A 325 -19.22 -6.70 -14.54
C ASN A 325 -18.43 -5.54 -15.22
N GLY A 326 -17.61 -4.82 -14.46
CA GLY A 326 -16.81 -3.69 -14.97
C GLY A 326 -17.54 -2.34 -15.05
N GLU A 327 -18.78 -2.28 -14.58
CA GLU A 327 -19.60 -1.06 -14.54
C GLU A 327 -19.86 -0.63 -13.09
N VAL A 328 -19.62 0.64 -12.76
CA VAL A 328 -19.91 1.19 -11.43
C VAL A 328 -21.37 1.60 -11.32
N LYS A 329 -22.04 1.14 -10.27
CA LYS A 329 -23.40 1.53 -9.89
C LYS A 329 -23.41 1.99 -8.44
N THR A 330 -24.25 2.96 -8.11
CA THR A 330 -24.46 3.39 -6.72
C THR A 330 -25.77 2.82 -6.20
N SER A 331 -25.71 2.16 -5.05
CA SER A 331 -26.88 1.63 -4.32
C SER A 331 -27.01 2.33 -2.97
N LYS A 332 -28.21 2.76 -2.58
CA LYS A 332 -28.45 3.37 -1.26
C LYS A 332 -28.19 2.39 -0.11
N ASN A 333 -28.55 1.12 -0.31
CA ASN A 333 -28.41 0.05 0.67
C ASN A 333 -27.31 -0.93 0.24
N MET A 334 -26.68 -1.58 1.23
CA MET A 334 -25.78 -2.69 0.96
C MET A 334 -26.63 -3.86 0.48
N LEU A 335 -26.39 -4.37 -0.74
CA LEU A 335 -27.14 -5.54 -1.21
C LEU A 335 -26.67 -6.78 -0.46
N ASN A 336 -27.61 -7.70 -0.21
CA ASN A 336 -27.30 -9.03 0.28
C ASN A 336 -26.36 -9.74 -0.71
N ASN A 337 -25.40 -10.53 -0.19
CA ASN A 337 -24.43 -11.31 -0.99
C ASN A 337 -23.44 -10.50 -1.84
N ILE A 338 -23.05 -9.29 -1.43
CA ILE A 338 -21.93 -8.56 -2.05
C ILE A 338 -20.60 -8.89 -1.33
N THR A 339 -19.57 -9.17 -2.12
CA THR A 339 -18.19 -9.29 -1.63
C THR A 339 -17.46 -7.95 -1.68
N LYS A 340 -16.64 -7.67 -0.66
CA LYS A 340 -15.75 -6.49 -0.65
C LYS A 340 -14.68 -6.64 -1.72
N ALA A 341 -14.44 -5.58 -2.50
CA ALA A 341 -13.47 -5.58 -3.60
C ALA A 341 -12.02 -5.89 -3.18
N PHE A 342 -11.70 -5.72 -1.89
CA PHE A 342 -10.36 -5.94 -1.32
C PHE A 342 -10.23 -7.25 -0.52
N LYS A 343 -11.33 -7.98 -0.30
CA LYS A 343 -11.30 -9.22 0.52
C LYS A 343 -11.19 -10.44 -0.38
N ILE A 344 -10.02 -11.07 -0.36
CA ILE A 344 -9.80 -12.42 -0.87
C ILE A 344 -10.49 -13.42 0.06
N ARG A 345 -11.17 -14.43 -0.49
CA ARG A 345 -11.74 -15.55 0.26
C ARG A 345 -11.13 -16.83 -0.26
N SER A 346 -10.73 -17.75 0.62
CA SER A 346 -10.28 -19.07 0.17
C SER A 346 -11.44 -19.81 -0.52
N ILE A 347 -11.13 -20.66 -1.50
CA ILE A 347 -12.13 -21.50 -2.21
C ILE A 347 -12.93 -22.37 -1.20
N ASN A 348 -12.31 -22.71 -0.06
CA ASN A 348 -12.87 -23.58 0.96
C ASN A 348 -13.85 -22.87 1.92
N GLU A 349 -14.01 -21.54 1.85
CA GLU A 349 -14.99 -20.79 2.67
C GLU A 349 -16.41 -20.80 2.07
N ASN A 350 -16.64 -21.48 0.94
CA ASN A 350 -17.93 -21.58 0.26
C ASN A 350 -18.62 -22.97 0.38
N ASN A 351 -18.12 -23.85 1.25
CA ASN A 351 -18.78 -25.13 1.57
C ASN A 351 -19.45 -25.09 2.93
#